data_AF-A0A1F6DJ24-F1
#
_entry.id   AF-A0A1F6DJ24-F1
#
_cell.length_a   1.000
_cell.length_b   1.000
_cell.length_c   1.000
_cell.angle_alpha   90.00
_cell.angle_beta   90.00
_cell.angle_gamma   90.00
#
_symmetry.space_group_name_H-M   'P 1'
#
loop_
_entity.id
_entity.type
_entity.pdbx_description
1 polymer ?
#
loop_
_entity_poly.entity_id
_entity_poly.type
_entity_poly.pdbx_seq_one_letter_code
_entity_poly.pdbx_strand_id
1 'polypeptide(L)'
;MYPIHEYAPSNFPALQEIPDVPKELFMRGAAAPTGLRFLAVVGSRDYTNYGKQCVQHLIKGLRGYPISIVSGLALGIDGLAHEAALDAGLHTIAIPGSGIADSVLYPRSNRHLAARILREDGMIMSEFAPEEKSMPWMFPARNRIIAGIADAVLLIEAKQRSGTLITARLAHEYNKDLLVVPGNIFSENTAGVHQFLKLGAIPVTSAVDIIHALHLPLRTEENVVAVSYPEGTPEATVLHLLREPTSSDSVIRTLQEKHQLNVGAANTLLMRMELMGEIASASGMLRRG
;
A
#
# COMPACT_ATOMS: atom_id res chain seq x y z
N MET A 1 0.42 -17.66 22.34
CA MET A 1 0.77 -16.33 22.91
C MET A 1 2.12 -15.96 22.31
N TYR A 2 2.23 -14.80 21.65
CA TYR A 2 3.50 -14.39 21.02
C TYR A 2 4.36 -13.72 22.09
N PRO A 3 5.45 -14.36 22.55
CA PRO A 3 6.32 -13.79 23.58
C PRO A 3 6.99 -12.50 23.08
N ILE A 4 7.32 -11.63 24.04
CA ILE A 4 8.08 -10.41 23.79
C ILE A 4 9.55 -10.72 24.07
N HIS A 5 10.41 -10.32 23.15
CA HIS A 5 11.86 -10.51 23.27
C HIS A 5 12.59 -9.22 22.91
N GLU A 6 13.78 -9.04 23.47
CA GLU A 6 14.73 -8.05 22.99
C GLU A 6 15.12 -8.37 21.54
N TYR A 7 15.33 -7.31 20.76
CA TYR A 7 15.73 -7.38 19.37
C TYR A 7 16.85 -6.38 19.13
N ALA A 8 17.96 -6.86 18.56
CA ALA A 8 19.11 -6.00 18.34
C ALA A 8 18.82 -5.00 17.20
N PRO A 9 19.08 -3.69 17.37
CA PRO A 9 18.98 -2.71 16.29
C PRO A 9 19.80 -3.08 15.04
N SER A 10 20.89 -3.83 15.20
CA SER A 10 21.73 -4.35 14.11
C SER A 10 21.01 -5.31 13.17
N ASN A 11 19.86 -5.87 13.57
CA ASN A 11 19.02 -6.67 12.68
C ASN A 11 18.33 -5.83 11.60
N PHE A 12 18.31 -4.50 11.76
CA PHE A 12 17.99 -3.54 10.71
C PHE A 12 19.21 -2.65 10.47
N PRO A 13 20.16 -3.07 9.60
CA PRO A 13 21.40 -2.33 9.37
C PRO A 13 21.18 -0.84 9.03
N ALA A 14 20.11 -0.52 8.32
CA ALA A 14 19.73 0.86 7.95
C ALA A 14 19.50 1.78 9.17
N LEU A 15 19.18 1.25 10.36
CA LEU A 15 19.07 2.05 11.58
C LEU A 15 20.42 2.57 12.06
N GLN A 16 21.55 1.99 11.64
CA GLN A 16 22.86 2.52 12.00
C GLN A 16 23.22 3.79 11.21
N GLU A 17 22.47 4.10 10.15
CA GLU A 17 22.69 5.25 9.27
C GLU A 17 21.89 6.48 9.71
N ILE A 18 20.93 6.33 10.63
CA ILE A 18 20.15 7.47 11.13
C ILE A 18 20.85 8.16 12.31
N PRO A 19 20.67 9.48 12.50
CA PRO A 19 21.38 10.23 13.55
C PRO A 19 21.11 9.77 14.98
N ASP A 20 19.88 9.32 15.27
CA ASP A 20 19.44 8.85 16.59
C ASP A 20 19.10 7.36 16.51
N VAL A 21 20.14 6.54 16.59
CA VAL A 21 20.04 5.07 16.54
C VAL A 21 19.36 4.57 17.82
N PRO A 22 18.30 3.74 17.73
CA PRO A 22 17.70 3.17 18.93
C PRO A 22 18.71 2.27 19.65
N LYS A 23 18.83 2.42 20.97
CA LYS A 23 19.75 1.61 21.78
C LYS A 23 19.26 0.18 21.97
N GLU A 24 17.95 0.04 22.09
CA GLU A 24 17.27 -1.22 22.35
C GLU A 24 15.99 -1.25 21.51
N LEU A 25 15.59 -2.44 21.09
CA LEU A 25 14.28 -2.70 20.50
C LEU A 25 13.68 -3.92 21.17
N PHE A 26 12.37 -3.93 21.29
CA PHE A 26 11.57 -5.07 21.70
C PHE A 26 10.75 -5.50 20.50
N MET A 27 10.66 -6.82 20.28
CA MET A 27 9.83 -7.39 19.23
C MET A 27 8.84 -8.42 19.77
N ARG A 28 7.78 -8.60 18.99
CA ARG A 28 6.80 -9.67 19.14
C ARG A 28 6.37 -10.11 17.74
N GLY A 29 6.24 -11.43 17.53
CA GLY A 29 5.92 -12.00 16.21
C GLY A 29 7.14 -12.66 15.56
N ALA A 30 7.07 -12.85 14.25
CA ALA A 30 8.18 -13.43 13.49
C ALA A 30 9.18 -12.33 13.09
N ALA A 31 10.46 -12.70 12.99
CA ALA A 31 11.46 -11.82 12.40
C ALA A 31 11.18 -11.66 10.90
N ALA A 32 11.45 -10.47 10.36
CA ALA A 32 11.26 -10.22 8.94
C ALA A 32 12.13 -11.19 8.10
N PRO A 33 11.57 -11.87 7.10
CA PRO A 33 12.33 -12.70 6.17
C PRO A 33 13.50 -11.94 5.53
N THR A 34 14.60 -12.64 5.29
CA THR A 34 15.77 -12.08 4.60
C THR A 34 15.43 -11.69 3.17
N GLY A 35 15.96 -10.57 2.69
CA GLY A 35 15.80 -10.12 1.30
C GLY A 35 14.52 -9.34 1.01
N LEU A 36 13.70 -9.03 2.03
CA LEU A 36 12.58 -8.11 1.88
C LEU A 36 13.07 -6.66 1.73
N ARG A 37 12.38 -5.91 0.87
CA ARG A 37 12.45 -4.44 0.83
C ARG A 37 11.40 -3.87 1.76
N PHE A 38 11.74 -2.81 2.50
CA PHE A 38 10.84 -2.20 3.48
C PHE A 38 10.19 -0.94 2.89
N LEU A 39 8.87 -0.97 2.73
CA LEU A 39 8.10 0.20 2.31
C LEU A 39 7.38 0.76 3.52
N ALA A 40 7.79 1.95 3.98
CA ALA A 40 7.02 2.66 5.00
C ALA A 40 5.78 3.27 4.36
N VAL A 41 4.59 3.00 4.91
CA VAL A 41 3.34 3.59 4.43
C VAL A 41 2.76 4.45 5.54
N VAL A 42 2.60 5.75 5.28
CA VAL A 42 2.13 6.73 6.26
C VAL A 42 1.04 7.61 5.67
N GLY A 43 0.16 8.11 6.52
CA GLY A 43 -0.88 9.03 6.06
C GLY A 43 -1.71 9.64 7.18
N SER A 44 -2.82 10.26 6.80
CA SER A 44 -3.75 10.91 7.71
C SER A 44 -4.46 9.89 8.61
N ARG A 45 -4.70 10.27 9.86
CA ARG A 45 -5.63 9.54 10.75
C ARG A 45 -7.09 9.76 10.33
N ASP A 46 -7.36 10.94 9.78
CA ASP A 46 -8.64 11.40 9.24
C ASP A 46 -8.55 11.33 7.71
N TYR A 47 -8.52 10.10 7.19
CA TYR A 47 -8.31 9.80 5.77
C TYR A 47 -9.61 9.88 4.98
N THR A 48 -9.51 10.15 3.68
CA THR A 48 -10.68 10.18 2.79
C THR A 48 -10.96 8.80 2.18
N ASN A 49 -12.14 8.62 1.59
CA ASN A 49 -12.43 7.41 0.82
C ASN A 49 -11.45 7.21 -0.36
N TYR A 50 -10.96 8.31 -0.95
CA TYR A 50 -9.90 8.25 -1.96
C TYR A 50 -8.61 7.66 -1.36
N GLY A 51 -8.13 8.21 -0.24
CA GLY A 51 -6.96 7.68 0.47
C GLY A 51 -7.08 6.18 0.77
N LYS A 52 -8.25 5.73 1.25
CA LYS A 52 -8.51 4.29 1.48
C LYS A 52 -8.39 3.46 0.19
N GLN A 53 -9.01 3.89 -0.90
CA GLN A 53 -8.95 3.21 -2.18
C GLN A 53 -7.51 3.15 -2.71
N CYS A 54 -6.73 4.22 -2.55
CA CYS A 54 -5.32 4.25 -2.91
C CYS A 54 -4.51 3.22 -2.14
N VAL A 55 -4.65 3.13 -0.81
CA VAL A 55 -3.95 2.10 -0.01
C VAL A 55 -4.31 0.70 -0.52
N GLN A 56 -5.60 0.42 -0.66
CA GLN A 56 -6.06 -0.91 -1.09
C GLN A 56 -5.54 -1.26 -2.49
N HIS A 57 -5.60 -0.33 -3.43
CA HIS A 57 -5.15 -0.55 -4.81
C HIS A 57 -3.63 -0.73 -4.89
N LEU A 58 -2.87 0.20 -4.30
CA LEU A 58 -1.41 0.22 -4.38
C LEU A 58 -0.80 -0.99 -3.66
N ILE A 59 -1.22 -1.27 -2.43
CA ILE A 59 -0.65 -2.37 -1.63
C ILE A 59 -1.05 -3.74 -2.21
N LYS A 60 -2.29 -3.90 -2.71
CA LYS A 60 -2.70 -5.12 -3.42
C LYS A 60 -1.82 -5.39 -4.65
N GLY A 61 -1.45 -4.34 -5.39
CA GLY A 61 -0.57 -4.45 -6.57
C GLY A 61 0.86 -4.89 -6.25
N LEU A 62 1.27 -4.88 -4.98
CA LEU A 62 2.58 -5.36 -4.53
C LEU A 62 2.59 -6.87 -4.22
N ARG A 63 1.44 -7.56 -4.34
CA ARG A 63 1.32 -8.99 -4.04
C ARG A 63 2.42 -9.81 -4.72
N GLY A 64 3.03 -10.69 -3.92
CA GLY A 64 4.04 -11.62 -4.36
C GLY A 64 5.45 -11.03 -4.42
N TYR A 65 5.63 -9.70 -4.48
CA TYR A 65 6.96 -9.09 -4.39
C TYR A 65 7.56 -9.28 -2.99
N PRO A 66 8.89 -9.33 -2.87
CA PRO A 66 9.57 -9.43 -1.58
C PRO A 66 9.55 -8.07 -0.86
N ILE A 67 8.36 -7.62 -0.47
CA ILE A 67 8.14 -6.33 0.19
C ILE A 67 7.50 -6.56 1.56
N SER A 68 8.02 -5.86 2.57
CA SER A 68 7.40 -5.73 3.88
C SER A 68 6.83 -4.33 4.05
N ILE A 69 5.56 -4.24 4.42
CA ILE A 69 4.94 -2.95 4.76
C ILE A 69 5.30 -2.56 6.18
N VAL A 70 5.89 -1.38 6.37
CA VAL A 70 6.22 -0.81 7.67
C VAL A 70 5.25 0.33 7.97
N SER A 71 4.62 0.32 9.14
CA SER A 71 3.79 1.45 9.54
C SER A 71 3.61 1.53 11.06
N GLY A 72 2.88 2.54 11.51
CA GLY A 72 2.81 2.94 12.90
C GLY A 72 1.73 2.30 13.75
N LEU A 73 0.92 1.41 13.19
CA LEU A 73 -0.29 0.88 13.83
C LEU A 73 -1.30 1.98 14.26
N ALA A 74 -1.14 3.23 13.81
CA ALA A 74 -2.05 4.32 14.19
C ALA A 74 -3.44 4.14 13.55
N LEU A 75 -4.40 4.94 14.01
CA LEU A 75 -5.68 5.07 13.30
C LEU A 75 -5.45 5.60 11.87
N GLY A 76 -6.32 5.21 10.95
CA GLY A 76 -6.33 5.70 9.59
C GLY A 76 -5.40 4.94 8.65
N ILE A 77 -4.62 5.67 7.84
CA ILE A 77 -3.78 5.09 6.78
C ILE A 77 -2.83 4.02 7.31
N ASP A 78 -2.21 4.21 8.48
CA ASP A 78 -1.31 3.23 9.06
C ASP A 78 -2.00 1.87 9.28
N GLY A 79 -3.19 1.88 9.87
CA GLY A 79 -4.01 0.66 10.07
C GLY A 79 -4.43 0.04 8.74
N LEU A 80 -4.90 0.86 7.79
CA LEU A 80 -5.30 0.39 6.46
C LEU A 80 -4.14 -0.23 5.69
N ALA A 81 -2.93 0.29 5.85
CA ALA A 81 -1.74 -0.23 5.18
C ALA A 81 -1.39 -1.64 5.68
N HIS A 82 -1.46 -1.86 7.00
CA HIS A 82 -1.28 -3.19 7.58
C HIS A 82 -2.39 -4.15 7.12
N GLU A 83 -3.65 -3.73 7.16
CA GLU A 83 -4.78 -4.56 6.69
C GLU A 83 -4.60 -4.96 5.23
N ALA A 84 -4.29 -3.99 4.35
CA ALA A 84 -4.08 -4.25 2.93
C ALA A 84 -2.84 -5.12 2.67
N ALA A 85 -1.78 -5.00 3.48
CA ALA A 85 -0.60 -5.85 3.39
C ALA A 85 -0.95 -7.31 3.66
N LEU A 86 -1.66 -7.55 4.78
CA LEU A 86 -2.12 -8.87 5.18
C LEU A 86 -3.06 -9.49 4.13
N ASP A 87 -4.04 -8.72 3.64
CA ASP A 87 -4.95 -9.16 2.57
C ASP A 87 -4.21 -9.46 1.24
N ALA A 88 -3.08 -8.79 0.99
CA ALA A 88 -2.23 -9.03 -0.16
C ALA A 88 -1.27 -10.23 0.03
N GLY A 89 -1.16 -10.79 1.25
CA GLY A 89 -0.21 -11.84 1.61
C GLY A 89 1.23 -11.32 1.77
N LEU A 90 1.38 -10.04 2.10
CA LEU A 90 2.68 -9.39 2.35
C LEU A 90 3.02 -9.43 3.83
N HIS A 91 4.31 -9.49 4.13
CA HIS A 91 4.81 -9.29 5.48
C HIS A 91 4.56 -7.85 5.94
N THR A 92 4.35 -7.63 7.24
CA THR A 92 4.20 -6.28 7.77
C THR A 92 4.79 -6.10 9.17
N ILE A 93 5.37 -4.92 9.41
CA ILE A 93 6.00 -4.51 10.67
C ILE A 93 5.26 -3.30 11.23
N ALA A 94 4.61 -3.47 12.38
CA ALA A 94 3.97 -2.41 13.12
C ALA A 94 4.90 -1.82 14.19
N ILE A 95 5.06 -0.50 14.19
CA ILE A 95 5.88 0.22 15.17
C ILE A 95 4.98 1.21 15.92
N PRO A 96 4.34 0.84 17.05
CA PRO A 96 3.42 1.71 17.76
C PRO A 96 4.13 2.81 18.56
N GLY A 97 3.42 3.88 18.91
CA GLY A 97 3.89 4.93 19.84
C GLY A 97 3.69 4.54 21.31
N SER A 98 4.03 3.31 21.68
CA SER A 98 3.88 2.71 23.01
C SER A 98 4.79 1.49 23.15
N GLY A 99 4.82 0.88 24.32
CA GLY A 99 5.26 -0.52 24.47
C GLY A 99 4.37 -1.49 23.67
N ILE A 100 4.80 -2.75 23.58
CA ILE A 100 4.18 -3.81 22.75
C ILE A 100 3.43 -4.88 23.56
N ALA A 101 3.35 -4.74 24.88
CA ALA A 101 2.48 -5.55 25.71
C ALA A 101 1.01 -5.20 25.48
N ASP A 102 0.13 -6.21 25.55
CA ASP A 102 -1.30 -6.05 25.27
C ASP A 102 -1.99 -5.03 26.20
N SER A 103 -1.47 -4.85 27.42
CA SER A 103 -1.99 -3.88 28.41
C SER A 103 -1.83 -2.43 27.94
N VAL A 104 -0.74 -2.10 27.23
CA VAL A 104 -0.37 -0.73 26.86
C VAL A 104 -0.42 -0.43 25.38
N LEU A 105 -0.51 -1.45 24.52
CA LEU A 105 -0.54 -1.29 23.08
C LEU A 105 -1.61 -0.28 22.64
N TYR A 106 -1.16 0.74 21.91
CA TYR A 106 -1.94 1.88 21.46
C TYR A 106 -1.93 2.03 19.93
N PRO A 107 -3.06 2.39 19.29
CA PRO A 107 -4.38 2.63 19.89
C PRO A 107 -5.10 1.31 20.24
N ARG A 108 -5.94 1.35 21.29
CA ARG A 108 -6.70 0.17 21.73
C ARG A 108 -7.59 -0.42 20.65
N SER A 109 -8.14 0.44 19.78
CA SER A 109 -8.97 0.04 18.64
C SER A 109 -8.24 -0.92 17.69
N ASN A 110 -6.92 -0.80 17.54
CA ASN A 110 -6.13 -1.59 16.60
C ASN A 110 -5.51 -2.85 17.24
N ARG A 111 -5.91 -3.22 18.47
CA ARG A 111 -5.42 -4.46 19.11
C ARG A 111 -5.80 -5.72 18.33
N HIS A 112 -6.97 -5.73 17.71
CA HIS A 112 -7.39 -6.85 16.86
C HIS A 112 -6.50 -6.97 15.62
N LEU A 113 -6.17 -5.83 14.99
CA LEU A 113 -5.22 -5.76 13.86
C LEU A 113 -3.82 -6.21 14.29
N ALA A 114 -3.33 -5.75 15.43
CA ALA A 114 -2.06 -6.22 16.01
C ALA A 114 -2.05 -7.74 16.22
N ALA A 115 -3.12 -8.31 16.77
CA ALA A 115 -3.25 -9.75 16.92
C ALA A 115 -3.28 -10.48 15.58
N ARG A 116 -3.86 -9.87 14.54
CA ARG A 116 -3.87 -10.39 13.17
C ARG A 116 -2.47 -10.36 12.55
N ILE A 117 -1.74 -9.25 12.68
CA ILE A 117 -0.34 -9.10 12.22
C ILE A 117 0.50 -10.27 12.75
N LEU A 118 0.41 -10.56 14.05
CA LEU A 118 1.17 -11.65 14.66
C LEU A 118 0.74 -13.03 14.17
N ARG A 119 -0.56 -13.22 13.94
CA ARG A 119 -1.13 -14.49 13.45
C ARG A 119 -0.67 -14.83 12.04
N GLU A 120 -0.45 -13.81 11.23
CA GLU A 120 -0.04 -13.92 9.83
C GLU A 120 1.47 -13.65 9.67
N ASP A 121 2.25 -14.09 10.65
CA ASP A 121 3.72 -14.06 10.66
C ASP A 121 4.36 -12.68 10.43
N GLY A 122 3.65 -11.61 10.81
CA GLY A 122 4.18 -10.25 10.89
C GLY A 122 4.85 -9.95 12.23
N MET A 123 5.31 -8.71 12.36
CA MET A 123 6.09 -8.23 13.50
C MET A 123 5.47 -6.98 14.12
N ILE A 124 5.53 -6.89 15.45
CA ILE A 124 5.31 -5.64 16.19
C ILE A 124 6.60 -5.31 16.93
N MET A 125 7.07 -4.07 16.80
CA MET A 125 8.36 -3.65 17.31
C MET A 125 8.28 -2.29 18.00
N SER A 126 9.03 -2.06 19.08
CA SER A 126 9.12 -0.75 19.72
C SER A 126 10.48 -0.55 20.38
N GLU A 127 10.93 0.71 20.45
CA GLU A 127 12.10 1.10 21.27
C GLU A 127 11.74 1.34 22.74
N PHE A 128 10.45 1.40 23.07
CA PHE A 128 9.97 1.63 24.42
C PHE A 128 9.83 0.31 25.17
N ALA A 129 9.96 0.36 26.49
CA ALA A 129 9.86 -0.85 27.31
C ALA A 129 8.51 -1.55 27.07
N PRO A 130 8.42 -2.90 27.16
CA PRO A 130 7.23 -3.65 26.76
C PRO A 130 5.90 -3.15 27.35
N GLU A 131 5.91 -2.72 28.62
CA GLU A 131 4.74 -2.23 29.36
C GLU A 131 4.66 -0.70 29.44
N GLU A 132 5.44 0.03 28.63
CA GLU A 132 5.45 1.48 28.65
C GLU A 132 4.20 2.07 27.97
N LYS A 133 3.53 2.99 28.66
CA LYS A 133 2.29 3.62 28.16
C LYS A 133 2.61 4.71 27.13
N SER A 134 1.75 4.84 26.12
CA SER A 134 1.88 5.87 25.08
C SER A 134 1.93 7.29 25.65
N MET A 135 2.90 8.08 25.21
CA MET A 135 3.03 9.51 25.50
C MET A 135 3.16 10.31 24.20
N PRO A 136 2.74 11.59 24.15
CA PRO A 136 2.76 12.38 22.91
C PRO A 136 4.13 12.46 22.21
N TRP A 137 5.23 12.50 22.96
CA TRP A 137 6.60 12.56 22.43
C TRP A 137 7.09 11.24 21.82
N MET A 138 6.44 10.11 22.16
CA MET A 138 6.79 8.79 21.62
C MET A 138 6.38 8.63 20.16
N PHE A 139 5.37 9.36 19.68
CA PHE A 139 4.93 9.25 18.28
C PHE A 139 5.96 9.85 17.31
N PRO A 140 6.50 11.07 17.52
CA PRO A 140 7.63 11.56 16.75
C PRO A 140 8.89 10.71 16.89
N ALA A 141 9.23 10.26 18.11
CA ALA A 141 10.41 9.41 18.34
C ALA A 141 10.32 8.10 17.55
N ARG A 142 9.18 7.41 17.60
CA ARG A 142 8.97 6.19 16.80
C ARG A 142 9.06 6.44 15.29
N ASN A 143 8.64 7.62 14.80
CA ASN A 143 8.62 7.89 13.35
C ASN A 143 10.02 7.86 12.72
N ARG A 144 11.08 8.16 13.48
CA ARG A 144 12.45 7.98 12.96
C ARG A 144 12.81 6.54 12.71
N ILE A 145 12.28 5.59 13.49
CA ILE A 145 12.51 4.16 13.26
C ILE A 145 11.77 3.72 12.00
N ILE A 146 10.51 4.14 11.80
CA ILE A 146 9.76 3.84 10.57
C ILE A 146 10.51 4.32 9.33
N ALA A 147 10.93 5.59 9.31
CA ALA A 147 11.69 6.15 8.19
C ALA A 147 13.07 5.49 8.06
N GLY A 148 13.72 5.19 9.19
CA GLY A 148 15.08 4.65 9.22
C GLY A 148 15.21 3.22 8.71
N ILE A 149 14.23 2.35 8.99
CA ILE A 149 14.26 0.97 8.45
C ILE A 149 13.77 0.87 7.00
N ALA A 150 13.08 1.90 6.51
CA ALA A 150 12.49 1.88 5.18
C ALA A 150 13.54 2.07 4.09
N ASP A 151 13.32 1.39 2.96
CA ASP A 151 14.01 1.66 1.70
C ASP A 151 13.35 2.85 0.97
N ALA A 152 12.02 2.96 1.06
CA ALA A 152 11.24 4.08 0.55
C ALA A 152 10.04 4.39 1.47
N VAL A 153 9.56 5.63 1.45
CA VAL A 153 8.42 6.08 2.24
C VAL A 153 7.28 6.53 1.32
N LEU A 154 6.14 5.87 1.40
CA LEU A 154 4.90 6.20 0.71
C LEU A 154 3.96 7.02 1.59
N LEU A 155 3.74 8.28 1.22
CA LEU A 155 2.77 9.18 1.82
C LEU A 155 1.46 9.17 1.03
N ILE A 156 0.38 8.70 1.64
CA ILE A 156 -0.93 8.60 0.99
C ILE A 156 -1.69 9.93 1.04
N GLU A 157 -1.91 10.46 2.25
CA GLU A 157 -2.62 11.72 2.49
C GLU A 157 -2.02 12.41 3.73
N ALA A 158 -1.94 13.74 3.69
CA ALA A 158 -1.60 14.54 4.86
C ALA A 158 -2.07 15.99 4.72
N LYS A 159 -2.71 16.50 5.77
CA LYS A 159 -2.95 17.94 5.96
C LYS A 159 -1.62 18.68 6.15
N GLN A 160 -1.57 19.97 5.84
CA GLN A 160 -0.36 20.80 5.84
C GLN A 160 0.38 20.87 7.20
N ARG A 161 -0.30 20.58 8.32
CA ARG A 161 0.30 20.54 9.68
C ARG A 161 0.15 19.17 10.35
N SER A 162 0.12 18.09 9.57
CA SER A 162 -0.02 16.74 10.11
C SER A 162 1.29 16.23 10.72
N GLY A 163 1.20 15.47 11.81
CA GLY A 163 2.32 14.69 12.35
C GLY A 163 2.89 13.68 11.36
N THR A 164 2.11 13.26 10.36
CA THR A 164 2.56 12.42 9.23
C THR A 164 3.68 13.07 8.43
N LEU A 165 3.70 14.40 8.33
CA LEU A 165 4.75 15.13 7.60
C LEU A 165 6.11 15.04 8.29
N ILE A 166 6.17 14.60 9.55
CA ILE A 166 7.44 14.33 10.24
C ILE A 166 8.14 13.17 9.54
N THR A 167 7.47 12.03 9.34
CA THR A 167 8.07 10.85 8.69
C THR A 167 8.50 11.16 7.25
N ALA A 168 7.71 11.94 6.50
CA ALA A 168 8.06 12.33 5.15
C ALA A 168 9.28 13.27 5.09
N ARG A 169 9.46 14.17 6.07
CA ARG A 169 10.68 14.97 6.21
C ARG A 169 11.89 14.11 6.57
N LEU A 170 11.72 13.19 7.52
CA LEU A 170 12.76 12.26 7.93
C LEU A 170 13.21 11.37 6.76
N ALA A 171 12.29 10.96 5.87
CA ALA A 171 12.64 10.23 4.65
C ALA A 171 13.67 11.00 3.80
N HIS A 172 13.41 12.29 3.57
CA HIS A 172 14.33 13.16 2.84
C HIS A 172 15.67 13.35 3.58
N GLU A 173 15.62 13.60 4.90
CA GLU A 173 16.83 13.75 5.73
C GLU A 173 17.68 12.48 5.78
N TYR A 174 17.06 11.30 5.69
CA TYR A 174 17.73 9.99 5.69
C TYR A 174 18.06 9.49 4.29
N ASN A 175 17.95 10.37 3.28
CA ASN A 175 18.23 10.06 1.87
C ASN A 175 17.45 8.83 1.36
N LYS A 176 16.19 8.73 1.77
CA LYS A 176 15.24 7.71 1.30
C LYS A 176 14.34 8.31 0.24
N ASP A 177 13.91 7.48 -0.71
CA ASP A 177 12.93 7.89 -1.71
C ASP A 177 11.59 8.22 -1.03
N LEU A 178 11.13 9.46 -1.23
CA LEU A 178 9.81 9.89 -0.79
C LEU A 178 8.83 9.78 -1.96
N LEU A 179 7.91 8.84 -1.80
CA LEU A 179 6.81 8.54 -2.71
C LEU A 179 5.53 9.21 -2.20
N VAL A 180 4.74 9.82 -3.08
CA VAL A 180 3.52 10.52 -2.67
C VAL A 180 2.38 10.24 -3.64
N VAL A 181 1.18 10.01 -3.11
CA VAL A 181 -0.02 9.79 -3.94
C VAL A 181 -0.63 11.14 -4.34
N PRO A 182 -0.65 11.50 -5.64
CA PRO A 182 -1.29 12.75 -6.08
C PRO A 182 -2.76 12.76 -5.71
N GLY A 183 -3.34 13.93 -5.44
CA GLY A 183 -4.75 14.01 -5.09
C GLY A 183 -5.38 15.36 -5.46
N ASN A 184 -6.68 15.48 -5.18
CA ASN A 184 -7.47 16.66 -5.51
C ASN A 184 -6.90 17.93 -4.84
N ILE A 185 -6.69 18.98 -5.63
CA ILE A 185 -6.21 20.30 -5.19
C ILE A 185 -7.17 21.04 -4.24
N PHE A 186 -8.45 20.66 -4.23
CA PHE A 186 -9.45 21.21 -3.33
C PHE A 186 -9.57 20.44 -2.00
N SER A 187 -8.87 19.32 -1.85
CA SER A 187 -8.88 18.54 -0.61
C SER A 187 -7.79 19.01 0.34
N GLU A 188 -8.18 19.38 1.56
CA GLU A 188 -7.22 19.74 2.62
C GLU A 188 -6.29 18.57 2.99
N ASN A 189 -6.76 17.33 2.82
CA ASN A 189 -5.97 16.12 3.07
C ASN A 189 -4.83 15.91 2.05
N THR A 190 -4.81 16.63 0.94
CA THR A 190 -3.74 16.55 -0.06
C THR A 190 -2.70 17.67 0.08
N ALA A 191 -2.96 18.70 0.89
CA ALA A 191 -2.10 19.89 0.93
C ALA A 191 -0.63 19.58 1.27
N GLY A 192 -0.37 18.65 2.19
CA GLY A 192 0.97 18.21 2.54
C GLY A 192 1.62 17.35 1.45
N VAL A 193 0.85 16.52 0.76
CA VAL A 193 1.32 15.75 -0.40
C VAL A 193 1.78 16.70 -1.52
N HIS A 194 0.98 17.72 -1.84
CA HIS A 194 1.34 18.70 -2.88
C HIS A 194 2.59 19.50 -2.51
N GLN A 195 2.82 19.76 -1.22
CA GLN A 195 4.07 20.38 -0.77
C GLN A 195 5.28 19.51 -1.10
N PHE A 196 5.22 18.20 -0.85
CA PHE A 196 6.32 17.29 -1.18
C PHE A 196 6.48 17.05 -2.68
N LEU A 197 5.39 17.03 -3.46
CA LEU A 197 5.48 17.03 -4.92
C LEU A 197 6.29 18.23 -5.44
N LYS A 198 6.05 19.43 -4.89
CA LYS A 198 6.82 20.65 -5.24
C LYS A 198 8.29 20.57 -4.82
N LEU A 199 8.62 19.74 -3.83
CA LEU A 199 9.97 19.50 -3.35
C LEU A 199 10.66 18.33 -4.08
N GLY A 200 10.03 17.75 -5.10
CA GLY A 200 10.61 16.68 -5.92
C GLY A 200 10.33 15.27 -5.45
N ALA A 201 9.34 15.06 -4.56
CA ALA A 201 8.88 13.71 -4.24
C ALA A 201 8.30 12.99 -5.47
N ILE A 202 8.47 11.67 -5.51
CA ILE A 202 8.10 10.84 -6.66
C ILE A 202 6.57 10.62 -6.64
N PRO A 203 5.83 11.02 -7.69
CA PRO A 203 4.40 10.77 -7.77
C PRO A 203 4.12 9.28 -7.97
N VAL A 204 3.21 8.74 -7.17
CA VAL A 204 2.78 7.33 -7.27
C VAL A 204 1.32 7.27 -7.70
N THR A 205 1.09 6.60 -8.83
CA THR A 205 -0.24 6.37 -9.41
C THR A 205 -0.55 4.88 -9.56
N SER A 206 0.47 4.02 -9.47
CA SER A 206 0.35 2.58 -9.57
C SER A 206 1.38 1.86 -8.68
N ALA A 207 1.20 0.55 -8.46
CA ALA A 207 2.19 -0.27 -7.78
C ALA A 207 3.53 -0.34 -8.51
N VAL A 208 3.55 -0.17 -9.84
CA VAL A 208 4.78 -0.16 -10.67
C VAL A 208 5.72 0.95 -10.23
N ASP A 209 5.19 2.14 -9.91
CA ASP A 209 5.97 3.28 -9.44
C ASP A 209 6.71 2.93 -8.13
N ILE A 210 6.05 2.21 -7.23
CA ILE A 210 6.61 1.75 -5.96
C ILE A 210 7.68 0.67 -6.20
N ILE A 211 7.41 -0.29 -7.09
CA ILE A 211 8.35 -1.37 -7.43
C ILE A 211 9.65 -0.80 -8.00
N HIS A 212 9.55 0.21 -8.88
CA HIS A 212 10.71 0.92 -9.41
C HIS A 212 11.49 1.66 -8.32
N ALA A 213 10.82 2.41 -7.45
CA ALA A 213 11.48 3.11 -6.34
C ALA A 213 12.17 2.15 -5.36
N LEU A 214 11.61 0.96 -5.15
CA LEU A 214 12.23 -0.09 -4.34
C LEU A 214 13.35 -0.85 -5.08
N HIS A 215 13.64 -0.49 -6.33
CA HIS A 215 14.65 -1.11 -7.19
C HIS A 215 14.42 -2.61 -7.39
N LEU A 216 13.16 -3.02 -7.43
CA LEU A 216 12.77 -4.41 -7.66
C LEU A 216 12.50 -4.64 -9.16
N PRO A 217 12.90 -5.80 -9.71
CA PRO A 217 12.58 -6.12 -11.09
C PRO A 217 11.07 -6.25 -11.25
N LEU A 218 10.50 -5.61 -12.27
CA LEU A 218 9.12 -5.88 -12.63
C LEU A 218 8.98 -7.35 -12.97
N ARG A 219 7.99 -7.98 -12.35
CA ARG A 219 7.52 -9.28 -12.81
C ARG A 219 6.82 -9.02 -14.13
N THR A 220 7.48 -9.38 -15.22
CA THR A 220 6.75 -9.76 -16.42
C THR A 220 5.79 -10.85 -16.00
N GLU A 221 4.50 -10.66 -16.24
CA GLU A 221 3.45 -11.62 -15.90
C GLU A 221 3.68 -12.96 -16.63
N GLU A 222 4.64 -13.75 -16.19
CA GLU A 222 4.59 -15.19 -16.37
C GLU A 222 3.59 -15.71 -15.32
N ASN A 223 2.31 -15.76 -15.73
CA ASN A 223 1.13 -16.29 -15.02
C ASN A 223 0.20 -15.31 -14.29
N VAL A 224 -0.05 -14.14 -14.84
CA VAL A 224 -1.45 -13.79 -15.06
C VAL A 224 -1.70 -14.16 -16.50
N VAL A 225 -2.58 -15.13 -16.76
CA VAL A 225 -3.09 -15.28 -18.12
C VAL A 225 -3.90 -14.01 -18.37
N ALA A 226 -3.25 -12.93 -18.79
CA ALA A 226 -3.92 -11.96 -19.62
C ALA A 226 -4.58 -12.80 -20.69
N VAL A 227 -5.91 -12.86 -20.70
CA VAL A 227 -6.63 -13.60 -21.72
C VAL A 227 -6.33 -12.87 -23.02
N SER A 228 -5.25 -13.34 -23.66
CA SER A 228 -4.77 -12.84 -24.93
C SER A 228 -5.52 -13.65 -25.95
N TYR A 229 -6.59 -13.04 -26.44
CA TYR A 229 -7.22 -13.56 -27.63
C TYR A 229 -6.36 -13.20 -28.83
N PRO A 230 -6.27 -14.07 -29.86
CA PRO A 230 -5.56 -13.77 -31.08
C PRO A 230 -6.00 -12.42 -31.68
N GLU A 231 -5.06 -11.69 -32.28
CA GLU A 231 -5.43 -10.47 -33.00
C GLU A 231 -6.49 -10.78 -34.07
N GLY A 232 -7.52 -9.94 -34.12
CA GLY A 232 -8.63 -10.12 -35.04
C GLY A 232 -9.79 -10.97 -34.51
N THR A 233 -9.79 -11.43 -33.25
CA THR A 233 -11.02 -11.98 -32.67
C THR A 233 -11.96 -10.89 -32.11
N PRO A 234 -13.26 -11.22 -31.94
CA PRO A 234 -14.21 -10.35 -31.25
C PRO A 234 -13.76 -9.92 -29.85
N GLU A 235 -13.21 -10.84 -29.07
CA GLU A 235 -12.80 -10.60 -27.69
C GLU A 235 -11.59 -9.67 -27.60
N ALA A 236 -10.61 -9.83 -28.50
CA ALA A 236 -9.49 -8.90 -28.63
C ALA A 236 -9.98 -7.47 -28.94
N THR A 237 -11.04 -7.35 -29.73
CA THR A 237 -11.66 -6.06 -30.05
C THR A 237 -12.36 -5.44 -28.85
N VAL A 238 -13.10 -6.24 -28.06
CA VAL A 238 -13.71 -5.79 -26.80
C VAL A 238 -12.65 -5.28 -25.84
N LEU A 239 -11.59 -6.06 -25.59
CA LEU A 239 -10.52 -5.67 -24.68
C LEU A 239 -9.78 -4.42 -25.15
N HIS A 240 -9.64 -4.22 -26.47
CA HIS A 240 -9.07 -2.99 -27.02
C HIS A 240 -9.97 -1.78 -26.78
N LEU A 241 -11.28 -1.89 -27.02
CA LEU A 241 -12.24 -0.80 -26.82
C LEU A 241 -12.33 -0.39 -25.35
N LEU A 242 -12.28 -1.36 -24.44
CA LEU A 242 -12.39 -1.15 -23.00
C LEU A 242 -11.08 -0.71 -22.32
N ARG A 243 -10.11 -0.21 -23.09
CA ARG A 243 -8.98 0.58 -22.54
C ARG A 243 -9.49 1.83 -21.82
N GLU A 244 -10.64 2.35 -22.24
CA GLU A 244 -11.41 3.38 -21.53
C GLU A 244 -12.86 2.91 -21.32
N PRO A 245 -13.53 3.30 -20.21
CA PRO A 245 -14.93 2.96 -19.99
C PRO A 245 -15.81 3.42 -21.15
N THR A 246 -16.51 2.49 -21.77
CA THR A 246 -17.29 2.73 -23.00
C THR A 246 -18.69 2.16 -22.84
N SER A 247 -19.69 2.77 -23.50
CA SER A 247 -21.06 2.27 -23.44
C SER A 247 -21.19 0.89 -24.09
N SER A 248 -22.06 0.05 -23.52
CA SER A 248 -22.35 -1.28 -24.07
C SER A 248 -22.77 -1.22 -25.55
N ASP A 249 -23.58 -0.23 -25.91
CA ASP A 249 -24.06 -0.03 -27.28
C ASP A 249 -22.93 0.24 -28.27
N SER A 250 -21.92 1.02 -27.87
CA SER A 250 -20.76 1.33 -28.73
C SER A 250 -19.89 0.09 -28.97
N VAL A 251 -19.71 -0.73 -27.93
CA VAL A 251 -18.99 -2.00 -28.04
C VAL A 251 -19.73 -2.97 -28.95
N ILE A 252 -21.04 -3.14 -28.74
CA ILE A 252 -21.88 -4.00 -29.59
C ILE A 252 -21.80 -3.54 -31.04
N ARG A 253 -21.99 -2.24 -31.32
CA ARG A 253 -21.92 -1.70 -32.68
C ARG A 253 -20.58 -2.02 -33.36
N THR A 254 -19.47 -1.84 -32.65
CA THR A 254 -18.13 -2.15 -33.20
C THR A 254 -17.96 -3.64 -33.48
N LEU A 255 -18.54 -4.52 -32.65
CA LEU A 255 -18.56 -5.96 -32.89
C LEU A 255 -19.37 -6.33 -34.14
N GLN A 256 -20.48 -5.63 -34.40
CA GLN A 256 -21.25 -5.83 -35.63
C GLN A 256 -20.45 -5.39 -36.86
N GLU A 257 -19.78 -4.23 -36.78
CA GLU A 257 -19.02 -3.64 -37.90
C GLU A 257 -17.76 -4.46 -38.25
N LYS A 258 -16.99 -4.90 -37.24
CA LYS A 258 -15.71 -5.58 -37.46
C LYS A 258 -15.80 -7.10 -37.57
N HIS A 259 -16.78 -7.72 -36.90
CA HIS A 259 -16.87 -9.19 -36.79
C HIS A 259 -18.19 -9.75 -37.32
N GLN A 260 -19.05 -8.91 -37.91
CA GLN A 260 -20.37 -9.29 -38.43
C GLN A 260 -21.24 -10.03 -37.40
N LEU A 261 -21.03 -9.77 -36.11
CA LEU A 261 -21.84 -10.33 -35.04
C LEU A 261 -23.23 -9.68 -35.04
N ASN A 262 -24.28 -10.47 -34.84
CA ASN A 262 -25.59 -9.91 -34.53
C ASN A 262 -25.63 -9.48 -33.04
N VAL A 263 -26.61 -8.64 -32.69
CA VAL A 263 -26.75 -8.08 -31.33
C VAL A 263 -26.84 -9.19 -30.26
N GLY A 264 -27.53 -10.29 -30.57
CA GLY A 264 -27.63 -11.44 -29.66
C GLY A 264 -26.27 -12.07 -29.37
N ALA A 265 -25.50 -12.36 -30.42
CA ALA A 265 -24.18 -12.96 -30.31
C ALA A 265 -23.17 -12.04 -29.60
N ALA A 266 -23.24 -10.73 -29.85
CA ALA A 266 -22.44 -9.73 -29.14
C ALA A 266 -22.76 -9.71 -27.64
N ASN A 267 -24.04 -9.72 -27.27
CA ASN A 267 -24.45 -9.77 -25.86
C ASN A 267 -24.03 -11.08 -25.17
N THR A 268 -24.14 -12.22 -25.85
CA THR A 268 -23.65 -13.51 -25.32
C THR A 268 -22.14 -13.47 -25.07
N LEU A 269 -21.37 -12.87 -25.98
CA LEU A 269 -19.93 -12.71 -25.83
C LEU A 269 -19.58 -11.84 -24.61
N LEU A 270 -20.20 -10.67 -24.50
CA LEU A 270 -19.96 -9.74 -23.39
C LEU A 270 -20.33 -10.38 -22.04
N MET A 271 -21.48 -11.07 -21.97
CA MET A 271 -21.88 -11.79 -20.75
C MET A 271 -20.87 -12.89 -20.39
N ARG A 272 -20.34 -13.62 -21.37
CA ARG A 272 -19.30 -14.62 -21.12
C ARG A 272 -18.03 -13.98 -20.58
N MET A 273 -17.56 -12.90 -21.19
CA MET A 273 -16.36 -12.18 -20.75
C MET A 273 -16.53 -11.59 -19.35
N GLU A 274 -17.74 -11.13 -19.00
CA GLU A 274 -18.05 -10.64 -17.65
C GLU A 274 -18.06 -11.76 -16.61
N LEU A 275 -18.64 -12.92 -16.95
CA LEU A 275 -18.60 -14.11 -16.09
C LEU A 275 -17.18 -14.63 -15.85
N MET A 276 -16.29 -14.47 -16.83
CA MET A 276 -14.87 -14.82 -16.73
C MET A 276 -14.04 -13.74 -15.99
N GLY A 277 -14.65 -12.61 -15.62
CA GLY A 277 -13.97 -11.51 -14.94
C GLY A 277 -13.03 -10.69 -15.84
N GLU A 278 -13.16 -10.81 -17.16
CA GLU A 278 -12.34 -10.07 -18.13
C GLU A 278 -12.84 -8.63 -18.33
N ILE A 279 -14.14 -8.42 -18.13
CA ILE A 279 -14.84 -7.13 -18.21
C ILE A 279 -15.83 -7.00 -17.05
N ALA A 280 -16.24 -5.77 -16.74
CA ALA A 280 -17.26 -5.49 -15.73
C ALA A 280 -18.24 -4.43 -16.24
N SER A 281 -19.54 -4.62 -15.98
CA SER A 281 -20.60 -3.68 -16.31
C SER A 281 -21.09 -2.89 -15.09
N ALA A 282 -21.23 -1.57 -15.24
CA ALA A 282 -21.88 -0.71 -14.25
C ALA A 282 -22.64 0.43 -14.95
N SER A 283 -23.93 0.57 -14.64
CA SER A 283 -24.78 1.68 -15.15
C SER A 283 -24.76 1.85 -16.68
N GLY A 284 -24.70 0.74 -17.42
CA GLY A 284 -24.68 0.73 -18.90
C GLY A 284 -23.29 0.97 -19.53
N MET A 285 -22.27 1.23 -18.72
CA MET A 285 -20.88 1.32 -19.15
C MET A 285 -20.13 0.02 -18.85
N LEU A 286 -19.30 -0.38 -19.81
CA LEU A 286 -18.38 -1.50 -19.68
C LEU A 286 -16.98 -0.96 -19.39
N ARG A 287 -16.23 -1.68 -18.57
CA ARG A 287 -14.81 -1.47 -18.30
C ARG A 287 -14.08 -2.80 -18.25
N ARG A 288 -12.76 -2.77 -18.34
CA ARG A 288 -11.93 -3.96 -18.10
C ARG A 288 -12.06 -4.42 -16.64
N GLY A 289 -12.13 -5.74 -16.44
CA GLY A 289 -12.26 -6.40 -15.13
C GLY A 289 -11.01 -6.29 -14.26
#